data_AF-A0A316CA65-F1
#
_entry.id   AF-A0A316CA65-F1
#
_cell.length_a   1.000
_cell.length_b   1.000
_cell.length_c   1.000
_cell.angle_alpha   90.00
_cell.angle_beta   90.00
_cell.angle_gamma   90.00
#
_symmetry.space_group_name_H-M   'P 1'
#
loop_
_entity.id
_entity.type
_entity.pdbx_description
1 polymer ?
#
loop_
_entity_poly.entity_id
_entity_poly.type
_entity_poly.pdbx_seq_one_letter_code
_entity_poly.pdbx_strand_id
1 'polypeptide(L)' 'MARLIRNAGHWCDEVRDITLDKRQSTQIRKTVLVTCSDGRHFAQYELIVDRDNQLKSINPIPR' A
#
# COMPACT_ATOMS: atom_id res chain seq x y z
N MET A 1 0.35 8.40 -3.88
CA MET A 1 0.59 7.21 -3.03
C MET A 1 1.96 7.22 -2.35
N ALA A 2 3.07 7.43 -3.07
CA ALA A 2 4.42 7.41 -2.49
C ALA A 2 4.60 8.33 -1.26
N ARG A 3 4.15 9.59 -1.35
CA ARG A 3 4.18 10.54 -0.22
C ARG A 3 3.40 10.04 1.00
N LEU A 4 2.26 9.38 0.80
CA LEU A 4 1.43 8.87 1.89
C LEU A 4 2.15 7.72 2.64
N ILE A 5 2.83 6.84 1.90
CA ILE A 5 3.66 5.77 2.47
C ILE A 5 4.85 6.37 3.23
N ARG A 6 5.53 7.37 2.65
CA ARG A 6 6.62 8.09 3.32
C ARG A 6 6.18 8.82 4.58
N ASN A 7 5.03 9.49 4.55
CA ASN A 7 4.47 10.17 5.72
C ASN A 7 4.11 9.22 6.86
N ALA A 8 3.84 7.95 6.57
CA ALA A 8 3.63 6.91 7.56
C ALA A 8 4.93 6.30 8.10
N GLY A 9 6.10 6.83 7.73
CA GLY A 9 7.42 6.37 8.19
C GLY A 9 8.01 5.23 7.37
N HIS A 10 7.39 4.84 6.25
CA HIS A 10 7.86 3.75 5.40
C HIS A 10 8.69 4.26 4.22
N TRP A 11 9.62 3.44 3.74
CA TRP A 11 10.37 3.77 2.53
C TRP A 11 9.48 3.64 1.28
N CYS A 12 9.47 4.64 0.42
CA CYS A 12 8.87 4.52 -0.90
C CYS A 12 9.39 5.63 -1.78
N ASP A 13 10.25 5.32 -2.75
CA ASP A 13 10.79 6.31 -3.68
C ASP A 13 9.77 6.62 -4.79
N GLU A 14 9.57 5.67 -5.70
CA GLU A 14 8.55 5.68 -6.74
C GLU A 14 7.57 4.53 -6.56
N VAL A 15 6.28 4.76 -6.86
CA VAL A 15 5.27 3.69 -6.89
C VAL A 15 5.28 3.07 -8.28
N ARG A 16 5.60 1.78 -8.36
CA ARG A 16 5.66 1.03 -9.61
C ARG A 16 4.38 0.31 -9.96
N ASP A 17 3.70 -0.21 -8.94
CA ASP A 17 2.46 -0.95 -9.13
C ASP A 17 1.47 -0.68 -7.99
N ILE A 18 0.18 -0.72 -8.34
CA ILE A 18 -0.93 -0.63 -7.39
C ILE A 18 -1.97 -1.65 -7.80
N THR A 19 -2.21 -2.63 -6.94
CA THR A 19 -3.15 -3.73 -7.20
C THR A 19 -4.16 -3.84 -6.07
N LEU A 20 -5.46 -3.92 -6.40
CA LEU A 20 -6.50 -4.22 -5.40
C LEU A 20 -6.47 -5.72 -5.08
N ASP A 21 -6.22 -6.07 -3.83
CA ASP A 21 -6.35 -7.45 -3.35
C ASP A 21 -7.84 -7.76 -3.14
N LYS A 22 -8.47 -8.30 -4.19
CA LYS A 22 -9.88 -8.69 -4.17
C LYS A 22 -10.18 -9.84 -3.20
N ARG A 23 -9.19 -10.64 -2.82
CA ARG A 23 -9.39 -11.77 -1.89
C ARG A 23 -9.50 -11.27 -0.45
N GLN A 24 -8.71 -10.26 -0.10
CA GLN A 24 -8.72 -9.64 1.23
C GLN A 24 -9.67 -8.44 1.35
N SER A 25 -10.21 -7.96 0.23
CA SER A 25 -11.19 -6.87 0.22
C SER A 25 -12.61 -7.39 0.52
N THR A 26 -13.34 -6.64 1.33
CA THR A 26 -14.75 -6.86 1.67
C THR A 26 -15.58 -5.61 1.30
N GLN A 27 -16.89 -5.64 1.52
CA GLN A 27 -17.75 -4.47 1.29
C GLN A 27 -17.40 -3.27 2.19
N ILE A 28 -16.80 -3.51 3.36
CA ILE A 28 -16.51 -2.47 4.35
C ILE A 28 -15.03 -2.08 4.42
N ARG A 29 -14.16 -2.83 3.76
CA ARG A 29 -12.71 -2.65 3.78
C ARG A 29 -12.10 -3.05 2.43
N LYS A 30 -11.27 -2.20 1.86
CA LYS A 30 -10.44 -2.51 0.69
C LYS A 30 -9.00 -2.71 1.11
N THR A 31 -8.36 -3.72 0.54
CA THR A 31 -6.94 -4.00 0.74
C THR A 31 -6.23 -3.71 -0.58
N VAL A 32 -5.34 -2.74 -0.59
CA VAL A 32 -4.58 -2.31 -1.79
C VAL A 32 -3.12 -2.64 -1.59
N LEU A 33 -2.56 -3.42 -2.49
CA LEU A 33 -1.13 -3.70 -2.56
C LEU A 33 -0.44 -2.60 -3.34
N VAL A 34 0.61 -2.02 -2.78
CA VAL A 34 1.40 -0.97 -3.42
C VAL A 34 2.86 -1.41 -3.44
N THR A 35 3.45 -1.43 -4.63
CA THR A 35 4.86 -1.74 -4.82
C THR A 35 5.64 -0.45 -5.03
N CYS A 36 6.61 -0.20 -4.16
CA CYS A 36 7.55 0.91 -4.26
C CYS A 36 8.92 0.42 -4.72
N SER A 37 9.60 1.21 -5.57
CA SER A 37 10.94 0.89 -6.04
C SER A 37 11.72 2.13 -6.47
N ASP A 38 13.04 2.10 -6.29
CA ASP A 38 14.02 3.04 -6.88
C ASP A 38 14.75 2.42 -8.10
N GLY A 39 14.28 1.26 -8.59
CA GLY A 39 14.92 0.47 -9.65
C GLY A 39 15.97 -0.53 -9.15
N ARG A 40 16.39 -0.48 -7.89
CA ARG A 40 17.36 -1.42 -7.27
C ARG A 40 16.78 -2.15 -6.06
N HIS A 41 16.03 -1.43 -5.26
CA HIS A 41 15.30 -1.91 -4.10
C HIS A 41 13.81 -1.95 -4.45
N PHE A 42 13.10 -2.91 -3.85
CA PHE A 42 11.65 -2.92 -3.91
C PHE A 42 11.07 -3.24 -2.54
N ALA A 43 10.00 -2.55 -2.19
CA ALA A 43 9.22 -2.80 -1.00
C ALA A 43 7.75 -2.86 -1.39
N GLN A 44 7.01 -3.78 -0.78
CA GLN A 44 5.58 -3.89 -1.01
C GLN A 44 4.84 -3.59 0.29
N TYR A 45 3.72 -2.89 0.16
CA TYR A 45 2.91 -2.44 1.27
C TYR A 45 1.47 -2.87 1.06
N GLU A 46 0.84 -3.33 2.13
CA GLU A 46 -0.60 -3.48 2.21
C GLU A 46 -1.21 -2.20 2.79
N LEU A 47 -2.06 -1.54 2.02
CA LEU A 47 -2.83 -0.39 2.45
C LEU A 47 -4.26 -0.83 2.72
N ILE A 48 -4.68 -0.65 3.98
CA ILE A 48 -6.03 -0.92 4.41
C ILE A 48 -6.82 0.39 4.31
N VAL A 49 -7.90 0.35 3.54
CA VAL A 49 -8.80 1.48 3.33
C VAL A 49 -10.20 1.08 3.77
N ASP A 50 -10.93 1.94 4.45
CA ASP A 50 -12.34 1.68 4.76
C ASP A 50 -13.29 1.97 3.58
N ARG A 51 -14.59 1.79 3.82
CA ARG A 51 -15.65 2.07 2.84
C ARG A 51 -15.74 3.53 2.41
N ASP A 52 -15.28 4.45 3.25
CA ASP A 52 -15.27 5.89 3.02
C ASP A 52 -13.97 6.32 2.30
N ASN A 53 -13.23 5.34 1.78
CA ASN A 53 -11.92 5.49 1.14
C ASN A 53 -10.87 6.16 2.06
N GLN A 54 -11.05 6.09 3.38
CA GLN A 54 -10.08 6.59 4.36
C GLN A 54 -9.02 5.52 4.63
N LEU A 55 -7.75 5.91 4.54
CA LEU A 55 -6.64 5.05 4.90
C LEU A 55 -6.69 4.77 6.41
N LYS A 56 -6.69 3.47 6.77
CA LYS A 56 -6.64 3.01 8.16
C LYS A 56 -5.26 2.55 8.57
N SER A 57 -4.53 1.88 7.70
CA SER A 57 -3.17 1.44 8.01
C SER A 57 -2.34 1.18 6.76
N ILE A 58 -1.01 1.17 6.97
CA ILE A 58 0.00 0.78 5.99
C ILE A 58 0.88 -0.27 6.65
N ASN A 59 0.86 -1.50 6.13
CA ASN A 59 1.63 -2.61 6.67
C ASN A 59 2.69 -3.02 5.63
N PRO A 60 3.98 -3.07 6.00
CA PRO A 60 4.99 -3.64 5.11
C PRO A 60 4.73 -5.14 4.93
N ILE A 61 4.85 -5.62 3.69
CA ILE A 61 4.77 -7.04 3.38
C ILE A 61 6.21 -7.58 3.41
N PRO A 62 6.54 -8.49 4.34
CA PRO A 62 7.85 -9.13 4.36
C PRO A 62 8.07 -9.89 3.04
N ARG A 63 9.28 -9.80 2.51
CA ARG A 63 9.71 -10.65 1.39
C ARG A 63 10.06 -12.05 1.85
#